data_AF-A0A6G1SH52-F1
#
_entry.id   AF-A0A6G1SH52-F1
#
_cell.length_a   1.000
_cell.length_b   1.000
_cell.length_c   1.000
_cell.angle_alpha   90.00
_cell.angle_beta   90.00
_cell.angle_gamma   90.00
#
_symmetry.space_group_name_H-M   'P 1'
#
loop_
_entity.id
_entity.type
_entity.pdbx_description
1 polymer ?
#
loop_
_entity_poly.entity_id
_entity_poly.type
_entity_poly.pdbx_seq_one_letter_code
_entity_poly.pdbx_strand_id
1 'polypeptide(L)'
;RMAMSKKDKQTESHLYFSLSNNTTRVLIPLFNSTTMNTSQLQNLDKIEDDLAESLSAAGQALKELSKDKPNNKTVENWTNQFMVRLDRAGSELSQQIAYLTRVTTGQSAESSSYGGKKNQQMAKSRLEHAQDRLRRLESLANKGS
;
A
#
# COMPACT_ATOMS: atom_id res chain seq x y z
N ARG A 1 32.68 -38.65 14.77
CA ARG A 1 32.35 -37.99 13.48
C ARG A 1 31.36 -38.88 12.74
N MET A 2 30.06 -38.61 12.84
CA MET A 2 29.01 -39.40 12.20
C MET A 2 28.87 -38.89 10.75
N ALA A 3 29.19 -39.72 9.77
CA ALA A 3 29.11 -39.35 8.36
C ALA A 3 27.64 -39.44 7.90
N MET A 4 27.03 -38.29 7.57
CA MET A 4 25.70 -38.23 6.97
C MET A 4 25.66 -38.92 5.60
N SER A 5 24.62 -39.74 5.39
CA SER A 5 24.42 -40.58 4.22
C SER A 5 24.12 -39.76 2.96
N LYS A 6 24.55 -40.24 1.78
CA LYS A 6 24.35 -39.56 0.48
C LYS A 6 22.87 -39.27 0.18
N LYS A 7 21.94 -40.07 0.73
CA LYS A 7 20.48 -39.85 0.61
C LYS A 7 20.00 -38.57 1.30
N ASP A 8 20.62 -38.20 2.42
CA ASP A 8 20.22 -37.02 3.20
C ASP A 8 20.71 -35.73 2.54
N LYS A 9 21.92 -35.75 1.94
CA LYS A 9 22.46 -34.62 1.17
C LYS A 9 21.61 -34.29 -0.06
N GLN A 10 21.05 -35.30 -0.71
CA GLN A 10 20.22 -35.12 -1.91
C GLN A 10 18.83 -34.57 -1.55
N THR A 11 18.33 -34.89 -0.35
CA THR A 11 17.06 -34.40 0.18
C THR A 11 17.17 -32.94 0.63
N GLU A 12 18.26 -32.56 1.31
CA GLU A 12 18.53 -31.15 1.65
C GLU A 12 18.73 -30.28 0.40
N SER A 13 19.45 -30.76 -0.60
CA SER A 13 19.66 -30.01 -1.84
C SER A 13 18.34 -29.76 -2.59
N HIS A 14 17.42 -30.72 -2.58
CA HIS A 14 16.07 -30.56 -3.13
C HIS A 14 15.18 -29.59 -2.32
N LEU A 15 15.34 -29.56 -1.00
CA LEU A 15 14.63 -28.62 -0.13
C LEU A 15 15.15 -27.18 -0.30
N TYR A 16 16.46 -26.97 -0.41
CA TYR A 16 17.04 -25.67 -0.72
C TYR A 16 16.64 -25.16 -2.12
N PHE A 17 16.58 -26.06 -3.11
CA PHE A 17 16.13 -25.73 -4.45
C PHE A 17 14.62 -25.38 -4.49
N SER A 18 13.80 -26.12 -3.74
CA SER A 18 12.37 -25.82 -3.56
C SER A 18 12.13 -24.48 -2.84
N LEU A 19 12.88 -24.21 -1.77
CA LEU A 19 12.81 -22.96 -1.00
C LEU A 19 13.28 -21.75 -1.82
N SER A 20 14.34 -21.90 -2.63
CA SER A 20 14.83 -20.86 -3.52
C SER A 20 13.83 -20.55 -4.65
N ASN A 21 13.23 -21.57 -5.27
CA ASN A 21 12.24 -21.38 -6.34
C ASN A 21 10.91 -20.81 -5.83
N ASN A 22 10.50 -21.14 -4.60
CA ASN A 22 9.34 -20.51 -3.99
C ASN A 22 9.61 -19.04 -3.66
N THR A 23 10.78 -18.73 -3.10
CA THR A 23 11.18 -17.35 -2.74
C THR A 23 11.22 -16.43 -3.97
N THR A 24 11.77 -16.90 -5.09
CA THR A 24 11.83 -16.13 -6.35
C THR A 24 10.44 -15.91 -6.96
N ARG A 25 9.50 -16.84 -6.77
CA ARG A 25 8.10 -16.69 -7.23
C ARG A 25 7.27 -15.73 -6.39
N VAL A 26 7.63 -15.48 -5.12
CA VAL A 26 6.94 -14.46 -4.29
C VAL A 26 7.46 -13.06 -4.53
N LEU A 27 8.67 -12.91 -5.10
CA LEU A 27 9.27 -11.59 -5.33
C LEU A 27 8.81 -10.92 -6.63
N ILE A 28 8.48 -11.68 -7.68
CA ILE A 28 8.04 -11.12 -8.96
C ILE A 28 6.65 -10.44 -8.90
N PRO A 29 5.66 -10.91 -8.11
CA PRO A 29 4.39 -10.20 -7.95
C PRO A 29 4.48 -8.93 -7.09
N LEU A 30 5.58 -8.70 -6.36
CA LEU A 30 5.73 -7.48 -5.53
C LEU A 30 5.95 -6.22 -6.35
N PHE A 31 6.29 -6.36 -7.63
CA PHE A 31 6.56 -5.22 -8.52
C PHE A 31 5.38 -4.87 -9.45
N ASN A 32 4.36 -5.73 -9.56
CA ASN A 32 3.15 -5.44 -10.32
C ASN A 32 2.01 -4.96 -9.39
N SER A 33 1.95 -3.64 -9.27
CA SER A 33 0.70 -2.87 -9.39
C SER A 33 -0.34 -2.95 -8.27
N THR A 34 -0.50 -1.77 -7.65
CA THR A 34 -1.82 -1.14 -7.44
C THR A 34 -2.65 -1.66 -6.28
N THR A 35 -2.26 -1.26 -5.06
CA THR A 35 -3.22 -0.65 -4.15
C THR A 35 -2.55 0.54 -3.45
N MET A 36 -2.35 1.65 -4.18
CA MET A 36 -2.76 2.90 -3.54
C MET A 36 -4.21 2.65 -3.12
N ASN A 37 -4.49 2.60 -1.82
CA ASN A 37 -5.87 2.43 -1.36
C ASN A 37 -6.71 3.49 -2.07
N THR A 38 -7.86 3.12 -2.61
CA THR A 38 -8.77 4.07 -3.28
C THR A 38 -9.05 5.30 -2.41
N SER A 39 -9.08 5.11 -1.09
CA SER A 39 -9.17 6.18 -0.09
C SER A 39 -7.99 7.16 -0.08
N GLN A 40 -6.78 6.72 -0.45
CA GLN A 40 -5.60 7.60 -0.55
C GLN A 40 -5.62 8.42 -1.84
N LEU A 41 -6.03 7.80 -2.95
CA LEU A 41 -6.32 8.53 -4.19
C LEU A 41 -7.40 9.59 -3.95
N GLN A 42 -8.50 9.22 -3.29
CA GLN A 42 -9.56 10.17 -2.91
C GLN A 42 -9.09 11.30 -1.98
N ASN A 43 -8.08 11.07 -1.13
CA ASN A 43 -7.53 12.12 -0.30
C ASN A 43 -6.64 13.08 -1.10
N LEU A 44 -5.90 12.56 -2.08
CA LEU A 44 -5.16 13.40 -3.01
C LEU A 44 -6.10 14.24 -3.89
N ASP A 45 -7.21 13.67 -4.35
CA ASP A 45 -8.24 14.41 -5.11
C ASP A 45 -8.81 15.58 -4.27
N LYS A 46 -9.09 15.36 -2.98
CA LYS A 46 -9.56 16.43 -2.09
C LYS A 46 -8.53 17.55 -1.88
N ILE A 47 -7.26 17.18 -1.80
CA ILE A 47 -6.17 18.16 -1.72
C ILE A 47 -6.11 18.99 -3.01
N GLU A 48 -6.26 18.36 -4.18
CA GLU A 48 -6.32 19.06 -5.46
C GLU A 48 -7.51 20.02 -5.53
N ASP A 49 -8.69 19.58 -5.09
CA ASP A 49 -9.88 20.43 -4.99
C ASP A 49 -9.63 21.63 -4.07
N ASP A 50 -9.01 21.45 -2.90
CA ASP A 50 -8.67 22.55 -1.99
C ASP A 50 -7.68 23.54 -2.58
N LEU A 51 -6.69 23.06 -3.33
CA LEU A 51 -5.74 23.93 -4.02
C LEU A 51 -6.41 24.73 -5.13
N ALA A 52 -7.30 24.10 -5.89
CA ALA A 52 -8.09 24.76 -6.93
C ALA A 52 -9.01 25.84 -6.34
N GLU A 53 -9.73 25.51 -5.25
CA GLU A 53 -10.59 26.45 -4.53
C GLU A 53 -9.79 27.59 -3.87
N SER A 54 -8.62 27.30 -3.31
CA SER A 54 -7.70 28.30 -2.75
C SER A 54 -7.27 29.29 -3.83
N LEU A 55 -6.81 28.80 -4.99
CA LEU A 55 -6.42 29.65 -6.11
C LEU A 55 -7.59 30.50 -6.63
N SER A 56 -8.79 29.93 -6.69
CA SER A 56 -10.01 30.64 -7.05
C SER A 56 -10.32 31.78 -6.06
N ALA A 57 -10.23 31.52 -4.75
CA ALA A 57 -10.42 32.54 -3.71
C ALA A 57 -9.39 33.68 -3.82
N ALA A 58 -8.11 33.36 -4.08
CA ALA A 58 -7.09 34.37 -4.34
C ALA A 58 -7.42 35.20 -5.59
N GLY A 59 -7.87 34.56 -6.67
CA GLY A 59 -8.33 35.24 -7.89
C GLY A 59 -9.49 36.21 -7.63
N GLN A 60 -10.45 35.83 -6.78
CA GLN A 60 -11.57 36.70 -6.40
C GLN A 60 -11.11 37.89 -5.54
N ALA A 61 -10.16 37.68 -4.61
CA ALA A 61 -9.57 38.76 -3.84
C ALA A 61 -8.87 39.79 -4.75
N LEU A 62 -8.06 39.32 -5.69
CA LEU A 62 -7.36 40.17 -6.66
C LEU A 62 -8.33 40.91 -7.60
N LYS A 63 -9.39 40.24 -8.05
CA LYS A 63 -10.44 40.85 -8.87
C LYS A 63 -11.23 41.92 -8.12
N GLU A 64 -11.45 41.75 -6.82
CA GLU A 64 -12.08 42.78 -5.99
C GLU A 64 -11.15 43.99 -5.81
N LEU A 65 -9.86 43.74 -5.59
CA LEU A 65 -8.83 44.77 -5.47
C LEU A 65 -8.61 45.56 -6.76
N SER A 66 -8.91 44.98 -7.93
CA SER A 66 -8.75 45.66 -9.21
C SER A 66 -9.89 46.63 -9.56
N LYS A 67 -10.89 46.80 -8.68
CA LYS A 67 -11.99 47.76 -8.88
C LYS A 67 -11.56 49.17 -8.51
N ASP A 68 -12.21 50.18 -9.11
CA ASP A 68 -11.99 51.60 -8.75
C ASP A 68 -12.24 51.89 -7.26
N LYS A 69 -13.20 51.17 -6.66
CA LYS A 69 -13.50 51.24 -5.23
C LYS A 69 -13.64 49.84 -4.63
N PRO A 70 -12.54 49.22 -4.18
CA PRO A 70 -12.55 47.87 -3.62
C PRO A 70 -13.39 47.78 -2.34
N ASN A 71 -14.10 46.67 -2.15
CA ASN A 71 -14.74 46.37 -0.87
C ASN A 71 -13.78 45.59 0.05
N ASN A 72 -13.20 46.29 1.04
CA ASN A 72 -12.25 45.69 1.97
C ASN A 72 -12.80 44.46 2.73
N LYS A 73 -14.09 44.44 3.10
CA LYS A 73 -14.67 43.27 3.78
C LYS A 73 -14.71 42.05 2.85
N THR A 74 -15.00 42.27 1.58
CA THR A 74 -15.01 41.21 0.57
C THR A 74 -13.60 40.70 0.30
N VAL A 75 -12.61 41.59 0.17
CA VAL A 75 -11.19 41.22 0.01
C VAL A 75 -10.70 40.41 1.20
N GLU A 76 -11.01 40.85 2.42
CA GLU A 76 -10.63 40.16 3.65
C GLU A 76 -11.27 38.76 3.74
N ASN A 77 -12.56 38.65 3.38
CA ASN A 77 -13.24 37.37 3.34
C ASN A 77 -12.62 36.38 2.34
N TRP A 78 -12.29 36.83 1.12
CA TRP A 78 -11.64 35.98 0.13
C TRP A 78 -10.20 35.61 0.51
N THR A 79 -9.46 36.56 1.09
CA THR A 79 -8.11 36.31 1.61
C THR A 79 -8.14 35.29 2.75
N ASN A 80 -9.10 35.39 3.67
CA ASN A 80 -9.26 34.41 4.76
C ASN A 80 -9.60 33.02 4.22
N GLN A 81 -10.49 32.92 3.23
CA GLN A 81 -10.79 31.63 2.58
C GLN A 81 -9.56 31.03 1.89
N PHE A 82 -8.78 31.85 1.16
CA PHE A 82 -7.52 31.42 0.56
C PHE A 82 -6.56 30.84 1.62
N MET A 83 -6.34 31.56 2.72
CA MET A 83 -5.43 31.15 3.79
C MET A 83 -5.88 29.84 4.46
N VAL A 84 -7.16 29.71 4.82
CA VAL A 84 -7.69 28.51 5.48
C VAL A 84 -7.56 27.29 4.57
N ARG A 85 -7.87 27.43 3.29
CA ARG A 85 -7.78 26.31 2.33
C ARG A 85 -6.35 25.91 2.04
N LEU A 86 -5.45 26.90 1.90
CA LEU A 86 -4.04 26.63 1.66
C LEU A 86 -3.39 25.91 2.86
N ASP A 87 -3.73 26.34 4.08
CA ASP A 87 -3.25 25.70 5.31
C ASP A 87 -3.74 24.25 5.42
N ARG A 88 -5.03 24.01 5.12
CA ARG A 88 -5.61 22.66 5.08
C ARG A 88 -4.88 21.77 4.07
N ALA A 89 -4.73 22.24 2.83
CA ALA A 89 -4.05 21.50 1.77
C ALA A 89 -2.59 21.18 2.15
N GLY A 90 -1.86 22.13 2.74
CA GLY A 90 -0.48 21.93 3.20
C GLY A 90 -0.36 20.89 4.32
N SER A 91 -1.28 20.93 5.29
CA SER A 91 -1.33 19.96 6.40
C SER A 91 -1.64 18.54 5.89
N GLU A 92 -2.64 18.40 5.03
CA GLU A 92 -3.04 17.11 4.46
C GLU A 92 -1.95 16.53 3.54
N LEU A 93 -1.30 17.35 2.71
CA LEU A 93 -0.14 16.94 1.92
C LEU A 93 1.01 16.42 2.79
N SER A 94 1.29 17.12 3.89
CA SER A 94 2.35 16.69 4.82
C SER A 94 2.04 15.34 5.45
N GLN A 95 0.78 15.09 5.80
CA GLN A 95 0.33 13.78 6.30
C GLN A 95 0.46 12.70 5.23
N GLN A 96 0.11 12.99 3.97
CA GLN A 96 0.26 12.06 2.86
C GLN A 96 1.72 11.72 2.59
N ILE A 97 2.62 12.70 2.60
CA ILE A 97 4.06 12.49 2.47
C ILE A 97 4.58 11.62 3.60
N ALA A 98 4.19 11.89 4.86
CA ALA A 98 4.60 11.09 6.00
C ALA A 98 4.07 9.64 5.90
N TYR A 99 2.82 9.45 5.48
CA TYR A 99 2.24 8.14 5.24
C TYR A 99 2.97 7.37 4.14
N LEU A 100 3.15 7.99 2.97
CA LEU A 100 3.86 7.39 1.84
C LEU A 100 5.30 7.03 2.23
N THR A 101 5.98 7.89 2.98
CA THR A 101 7.31 7.62 3.54
C THR A 101 7.28 6.40 4.47
N ARG A 102 6.32 6.33 5.40
CA ARG A 102 6.18 5.21 6.35
C ARG A 102 5.89 3.87 5.66
N VAL A 103 5.04 3.85 4.63
CA VAL A 103 4.72 2.62 3.91
C VAL A 103 5.82 2.20 2.93
N THR A 104 6.54 3.15 2.34
CA THR A 104 7.65 2.87 1.41
C THR A 104 8.94 2.47 2.13
N THR A 105 9.18 2.97 3.35
CA THR A 105 10.36 2.62 4.17
C THR A 105 10.15 1.36 5.02
N GLY A 106 8.99 0.69 4.90
CA GLY A 106 8.76 -0.62 5.51
C GLY A 106 8.57 -0.63 7.03
N GLN A 107 8.43 0.53 7.69
CA GLN A 107 8.25 0.63 9.15
C GLN A 107 6.87 0.16 9.66
N SER A 108 6.04 -0.46 8.81
CA SER A 108 4.67 -0.88 9.15
C SER A 108 4.27 -2.16 8.43
N ALA A 109 5.01 -3.22 8.71
CA ALA A 109 4.76 -4.54 8.16
C ALA A 109 3.56 -5.27 8.81
N GLU A 110 2.99 -4.74 9.91
CA GLU A 110 1.94 -5.45 10.67
C GLU A 110 0.53 -4.82 10.61
N SER A 111 0.41 -3.52 10.29
CA SER A 111 -0.91 -2.85 10.23
C SER A 111 -1.39 -2.49 8.82
N SER A 112 -0.55 -2.65 7.80
CA SER A 112 -0.94 -2.34 6.42
C SER A 112 -1.66 -3.52 5.76
N SER A 113 -2.46 -3.23 4.74
CA SER A 113 -3.09 -4.22 3.85
C SER A 113 -2.10 -5.30 3.36
N TYR A 114 -0.80 -4.98 3.29
CA TYR A 114 0.27 -5.93 3.00
C TYR A 114 0.41 -7.04 4.04
N GLY A 115 0.31 -6.73 5.35
CA GLY A 115 0.30 -7.74 6.41
C GLY A 115 -0.90 -8.68 6.31
N GLY A 116 -2.09 -8.12 6.03
CA GLY A 116 -3.30 -8.89 5.76
C GLY A 116 -3.20 -9.78 4.53
N LYS A 117 -2.70 -9.24 3.41
CA LYS A 117 -2.50 -9.96 2.13
C LYS A 117 -1.43 -11.04 2.24
N LYS A 118 -0.31 -10.77 2.93
CA LYS A 118 0.71 -11.76 3.25
C LYS A 118 0.12 -12.88 4.10
N ASN A 119 -0.63 -12.54 5.15
CA ASN A 119 -1.29 -13.54 6.00
C ASN A 119 -2.31 -14.38 5.22
N GLN A 120 -3.09 -13.75 4.35
CA GLN A 120 -4.03 -14.45 3.46
C GLN A 120 -3.32 -15.37 2.47
N GLN A 121 -2.24 -14.90 1.84
CA GLN A 121 -1.44 -15.70 0.92
C GLN A 121 -0.77 -16.87 1.64
N MET A 122 -0.22 -16.63 2.83
CA MET A 122 0.34 -17.69 3.68
C MET A 122 -0.74 -18.69 4.10
N ALA A 123 -1.95 -18.25 4.47
CA ALA A 123 -3.06 -19.13 4.80
C ALA A 123 -3.49 -19.99 3.60
N LYS A 124 -3.54 -19.40 2.40
CA LYS A 124 -3.86 -20.11 1.15
C LYS A 124 -2.81 -21.17 0.83
N SER A 125 -1.51 -20.83 0.87
CA SER A 125 -0.44 -21.80 0.62
C SER A 125 -0.41 -22.92 1.67
N ARG A 126 -0.73 -22.61 2.94
CA ARG A 126 -0.88 -23.63 3.99
C ARG A 126 -2.05 -24.57 3.70
N LEU A 127 -3.19 -24.04 3.24
CA LEU A 127 -4.37 -24.82 2.88
C LEU A 127 -4.08 -25.75 1.68
N GLU A 128 -3.45 -25.23 0.63
CA GLU A 128 -3.04 -26.02 -0.55
C GLU A 128 -2.11 -27.17 -0.16
N HIS A 129 -1.15 -26.92 0.74
CA HIS A 129 -0.26 -27.97 1.24
C HIS A 129 -0.99 -29.02 2.07
N ALA A 130 -1.96 -28.61 2.90
CA ALA A 130 -2.80 -29.56 3.65
C ALA A 130 -3.65 -30.44 2.71
N GLN A 131 -4.19 -29.85 1.64
CA GLN A 131 -4.96 -30.57 0.62
C GLN A 131 -4.10 -31.57 -0.18
N ASP A 132 -2.87 -31.21 -0.57
CA ASP A 132 -1.96 -32.15 -1.24
C ASP A 132 -1.62 -33.35 -0.34
N ARG A 133 -1.36 -33.10 0.95
CA ARG A 133 -1.09 -34.15 1.92
C ARG A 133 -2.30 -35.08 2.10
N LEU A 134 -3.51 -34.54 2.17
CA LEU A 134 -4.73 -35.34 2.30
C LEU A 134 -4.92 -36.25 1.08
N ARG A 135 -4.81 -35.70 -0.13
CA ARG A 135 -4.92 -36.48 -1.38
C ARG A 135 -3.89 -37.61 -1.47
N ARG A 136 -2.66 -37.37 -1.01
CA ARG A 136 -1.64 -38.42 -0.94
C ARG A 136 -2.05 -39.54 0.01
N LEU A 137 -2.55 -39.19 1.20
CA LEU A 137 -3.00 -40.19 2.18
C LEU A 137 -4.19 -41.00 1.67
N GLU A 138 -5.18 -40.36 1.04
CA GLU A 138 -6.31 -41.04 0.38
C GLU A 138 -5.83 -42.01 -0.71
N SER A 139 -4.85 -41.60 -1.52
CA SER A 139 -4.29 -42.46 -2.56
C SER A 139 -3.54 -43.68 -2.01
N LEU A 140 -2.97 -43.57 -0.81
CA LEU A 140 -2.28 -44.67 -0.13
C LEU A 140 -3.29 -45.62 0.54
N ALA A 141 -4.35 -45.08 1.13
CA ALA A 141 -5.44 -45.86 1.71
C ALA A 141 -6.16 -46.70 0.63
N ASN A 142 -6.46 -46.10 -0.52
CA ASN A 142 -7.09 -46.80 -1.65
C ASN A 142 -6.18 -47.81 -2.37
N LYS A 143 -4.87 -47.78 -2.15
CA LYS A 143 -3.91 -48.77 -2.68
C LYS A 143 -3.63 -49.92 -1.71
N GLY A 144 -4.07 -49.79 -0.47
CA GLY A 144 -3.94 -50.81 0.58
C GLY A 144 -5.24 -51.59 0.86
N SER A 145 -6.29 -51.36 0.06
CA SER A 145 -7.55 -52.13 0.03
C SER A 145 -7.57 -53.01 -1.21
#